data_AF-A0A7C1GT13-F1
#
_entry.id   AF-A0A7C1GT13-F1
#
_cell.length_a   1.000
_cell.length_b   1.000
_cell.length_c   1.000
_cell.angle_alpha   90.00
_cell.angle_beta   90.00
_cell.angle_gamma   90.00
#
_symmetry.space_group_name_H-M   'P 1'
#
loop_
_entity.id
_entity.type
_entity.pdbx_description
1 polymer ?
#
loop_
_entity_poly.entity_id
_entity_poly.type
_entity_poly.pdbx_seq_one_letter_code
_entity_poly.pdbx_strand_id
1 'polypeptide(L)'
;MLYLLSVKYNGKEARAEMYFYDDEKHVLVRVPDYSDHHPYLLTDLKPDELAEKYPDVLKHKGFNRLAVVEKYDPLRDRWILMTKVEALDPLSIGGAKDSIREQLKGHAWEAKIKYHHCYIFDSNLIPGMPYTLENGKPKIVLSPVPGHIEKIIREMVKDKTELAEYLSWAQILNTPIPRLKRIAIDIEVESPQGIIPKPENAEKPVIAVAYYASDGQKGVLLLKRWQEVPEIN
;
A
#
# COMPACT_ATOMS: atom_id res chain seq x y z
N MET A 1 16.18 12.30 -3.96
CA MET A 1 15.57 11.55 -2.82
C MET A 1 14.39 10.73 -3.31
N LEU A 2 14.15 9.53 -2.77
CA LEU A 2 12.99 8.69 -3.16
C LEU A 2 11.88 8.79 -2.12
N TYR A 3 10.62 8.96 -2.52
CA TYR A 3 9.47 8.99 -1.62
C TYR A 3 8.58 7.78 -1.85
N LEU A 4 8.30 6.98 -0.82
CA LEU A 4 7.45 5.80 -0.97
C LEU A 4 6.00 6.24 -1.23
N LEU A 5 5.44 6.03 -2.41
CA LEU A 5 4.05 6.40 -2.69
C LEU A 5 3.07 5.28 -2.37
N SER A 6 3.43 4.04 -2.70
CA SER A 6 2.57 2.88 -2.44
C SER A 6 3.35 1.58 -2.47
N VAL A 7 2.76 0.54 -1.89
CA VAL A 7 3.20 -0.85 -2.05
C VAL A 7 2.06 -1.61 -2.73
N LYS A 8 2.40 -2.46 -3.70
CA LYS A 8 1.46 -3.35 -4.37
C LYS A 8 1.97 -4.79 -4.29
N TYR A 9 1.07 -5.74 -4.55
CA TYR A 9 1.45 -7.13 -4.77
C TYR A 9 1.67 -7.37 -6.27
N ASN A 10 2.83 -7.88 -6.66
CA ASN A 10 3.09 -8.35 -8.00
C ASN A 10 2.77 -9.85 -8.07
N GLY A 11 1.59 -10.20 -8.58
CA GLY A 11 1.15 -11.59 -8.66
C GLY A 11 1.94 -12.46 -9.64
N LYS A 12 2.65 -11.86 -10.61
CA LYS A 12 3.52 -12.61 -11.53
C LYS A 12 4.81 -13.04 -10.85
N GLU A 13 5.33 -12.19 -9.97
CA GLU A 13 6.58 -12.44 -9.23
C GLU A 13 6.35 -12.94 -7.80
N ALA A 14 5.07 -13.06 -7.40
CA ALA A 14 4.62 -13.51 -6.09
C ALA A 14 5.26 -12.75 -4.89
N ARG A 15 5.42 -11.43 -5.01
CA ARG A 15 6.08 -10.60 -3.99
C ARG A 15 5.53 -9.18 -3.90
N ALA A 16 5.82 -8.50 -2.80
CA ALA A 16 5.59 -7.07 -2.69
C ALA A 16 6.46 -6.27 -3.67
N GLU A 17 5.92 -5.17 -4.18
CA GLU A 17 6.62 -4.21 -5.04
C GLU A 17 6.34 -2.80 -4.53
N MET A 18 7.40 -2.08 -4.19
CA MET A 18 7.36 -0.73 -3.68
C MET A 18 7.48 0.27 -4.83
N TYR A 19 6.62 1.27 -4.85
CA TYR A 19 6.61 2.34 -5.84
C TYR A 19 7.13 3.61 -5.18
N PHE A 20 8.36 3.97 -5.51
CA PHE A 20 8.99 5.21 -5.07
C PHE A 20 8.84 6.29 -6.12
N TYR A 21 8.72 7.54 -5.68
CA TYR A 21 8.84 8.73 -6.51
C TYR A 21 10.22 9.35 -6.34
N ASP A 22 10.98 9.46 -7.44
CA ASP A 22 12.22 10.21 -7.47
C ASP A 22 11.90 11.70 -7.66
N ASP A 23 12.11 12.49 -6.61
CA ASP A 23 11.76 13.92 -6.58
C ASP A 23 12.67 14.79 -7.45
N GLU A 24 13.86 14.30 -7.82
CA GLU A 24 14.79 15.02 -8.69
C GLU A 24 14.52 14.71 -10.16
N LYS A 25 14.27 13.43 -10.47
CA LYS A 25 14.04 12.98 -11.86
C LYS A 25 12.56 13.01 -12.25
N HIS A 26 11.66 13.19 -11.31
CA HIS A 26 10.21 13.14 -11.48
C HIS A 26 9.71 11.84 -12.12
N VAL A 27 10.29 10.70 -11.74
CA VAL A 27 9.93 9.36 -12.24
C VAL A 27 9.52 8.42 -11.12
N LEU A 28 8.76 7.39 -11.45
CA LEU A 28 8.48 6.28 -10.54
C LEU A 28 9.57 5.22 -10.64
N VAL A 29 10.14 4.84 -9.50
CA VAL A 29 11.10 3.76 -9.34
C VAL A 29 10.40 2.59 -8.66
N ARG A 30 10.39 1.44 -9.32
CA ARG A 30 9.85 0.20 -8.76
C ARG A 30 10.97 -0.59 -8.08
N VAL A 31 10.73 -1.00 -6.84
CA VAL A 31 11.67 -1.77 -6.05
C VAL A 31 10.95 -3.03 -5.56
N PRO A 32 11.26 -4.21 -6.12
CA PRO A 32 10.72 -5.47 -5.63
C PRO A 32 11.22 -5.80 -4.23
N ASP A 33 10.41 -6.51 -3.46
CA ASP A 33 10.85 -7.12 -2.19
C ASP A 33 11.75 -8.33 -2.43
N TYR A 34 12.73 -8.50 -1.55
CA TYR A 34 13.67 -9.63 -1.50
C TYR A 34 13.79 -10.22 -0.08
N SER A 35 12.87 -9.91 0.83
CA SER A 35 12.87 -10.34 2.24
C SER A 35 12.16 -11.66 2.52
N ASP A 36 11.69 -12.36 1.48
CA ASP A 36 10.89 -13.61 1.60
C ASP A 36 9.57 -13.40 2.36
N HIS A 37 8.99 -12.19 2.29
CA HIS A 37 7.74 -11.88 2.99
C HIS A 37 6.52 -12.45 2.26
N HIS A 38 5.78 -13.31 2.95
CA HIS A 38 4.61 -14.00 2.41
C HIS A 38 3.31 -13.54 3.06
N PRO A 39 2.18 -13.57 2.32
CA PRO A 39 0.85 -13.43 2.91
C PRO A 39 0.62 -14.42 4.04
N TYR A 40 -0.07 -13.99 5.10
CA TYR A 40 -0.38 -14.86 6.23
C TYR A 40 -1.68 -14.48 6.93
N LEU A 41 -2.14 -15.39 7.78
CA LEU A 41 -3.05 -15.13 8.88
C LEU A 41 -2.50 -15.75 10.16
N LEU A 42 -3.10 -15.43 11.29
CA LEU A 42 -2.79 -16.04 12.58
C LEU A 42 -3.95 -16.92 13.05
N THR A 43 -3.65 -17.95 13.82
CA THR A 43 -4.62 -18.81 14.51
C THR A 43 -4.17 -19.07 15.96
N ASP A 44 -5.14 -19.19 16.87
CA ASP A 44 -4.93 -19.56 18.28
C ASP A 44 -4.68 -21.07 18.46
N LEU A 45 -4.91 -21.85 17.41
CA LEU A 45 -4.65 -23.28 17.38
C LEU A 45 -3.15 -23.54 17.33
N LYS A 46 -2.68 -24.55 18.07
CA LYS A 46 -1.29 -25.02 17.98
C LYS A 46 -1.07 -25.75 16.64
N PRO A 47 0.18 -25.86 16.14
CA PRO A 47 0.44 -26.55 14.87
C PRO A 47 -0.11 -27.99 14.80
N ASP A 48 0.03 -28.77 15.87
CA ASP A 48 -0.48 -30.14 15.93
C ASP A 48 -2.02 -30.19 15.90
N GLU A 49 -2.66 -29.29 16.65
CA GLU A 49 -4.13 -29.17 16.69
C GLU A 49 -4.69 -28.71 15.34
N LEU A 50 -3.99 -27.78 14.67
CA LEU A 50 -4.32 -27.34 13.31
C LEU A 50 -4.23 -28.52 12.34
N ALA A 51 -3.18 -29.34 12.41
CA ALA A 51 -3.00 -30.51 11.56
C ALA A 51 -4.07 -31.59 11.79
N GLU A 52 -4.47 -31.81 13.04
CA GLU A 52 -5.48 -32.80 13.42
C GLU A 52 -6.90 -32.36 13.04
N LYS A 53 -7.29 -31.13 13.40
CA LYS A 53 -8.67 -30.63 13.28
C LYS A 53 -8.96 -29.96 11.95
N TYR A 54 -7.95 -29.37 11.32
CA TYR A 54 -8.07 -28.62 10.05
C TYR A 54 -7.02 -29.07 9.02
N PRO A 55 -6.94 -30.38 8.69
CA PRO A 55 -5.94 -30.91 7.78
C PRO A 55 -6.01 -30.30 6.37
N ASP A 56 -7.17 -29.77 5.98
CA ASP A 56 -7.37 -29.13 4.68
C ASP A 56 -6.59 -27.83 4.52
N VAL A 57 -6.21 -27.17 5.63
CA VAL A 57 -5.34 -25.98 5.61
C VAL A 57 -3.96 -26.35 5.07
N LEU A 58 -3.40 -27.48 5.53
CA LEU A 58 -2.09 -27.96 5.11
C LEU A 58 -2.12 -28.53 3.68
N LYS A 59 -3.29 -29.01 3.24
CA LYS A 59 -3.51 -29.52 1.88
C LYS A 59 -3.88 -28.42 0.89
N HIS A 60 -4.13 -27.19 1.35
CA HIS A 60 -4.53 -26.09 0.49
C HIS A 60 -3.41 -25.79 -0.51
N LYS A 61 -3.75 -25.67 -1.79
CA LYS A 61 -2.78 -25.49 -2.90
C LYS A 61 -1.81 -24.31 -2.73
N GLY A 62 -2.25 -23.28 -2.01
CA GLY A 62 -1.46 -22.09 -1.72
C GLY A 62 -0.88 -22.05 -0.32
N PHE A 63 -0.96 -23.12 0.47
CA PHE A 63 -0.26 -23.23 1.74
C PHE A 63 1.26 -23.14 1.51
N ASN A 64 1.97 -22.43 2.39
CA ASN A 64 3.43 -22.31 2.34
C ASN A 64 4.08 -22.98 3.55
N ARG A 65 3.94 -22.39 4.74
CA ARG A 65 4.55 -22.90 5.98
C ARG A 65 3.78 -22.44 7.21
N LEU A 66 4.05 -23.12 8.32
CA LEU A 66 3.65 -22.70 9.65
C LEU A 66 4.85 -22.10 10.40
N ALA A 67 4.58 -21.09 11.22
CA ALA A 67 5.52 -20.59 12.22
C ALA A 67 4.78 -20.30 13.52
N VAL A 68 5.44 -20.43 14.67
CA VAL A 68 4.88 -19.98 15.95
C VAL A 68 5.41 -18.58 16.21
N VAL A 69 4.51 -17.63 16.47
CA VAL A 69 4.84 -16.23 16.72
C VAL A 69 4.26 -15.77 18.05
N GLU A 70 4.98 -14.88 18.71
CA GLU A 70 4.49 -14.22 19.92
C GLU A 70 3.69 -12.98 19.54
N LYS A 71 2.53 -12.78 20.17
CA LYS A 71 1.67 -11.61 20.01
C LYS A 71 1.21 -11.14 21.38
N TYR A 72 1.03 -9.84 21.52
CA TYR A 72 0.48 -9.25 22.75
C TYR A 72 -1.05 -9.24 22.66
N ASP A 73 -1.73 -9.81 23.66
CA ASP A 73 -3.18 -9.75 23.85
C ASP A 73 -3.51 -8.51 24.69
N PRO A 74 -3.99 -7.40 24.07
CA PRO A 74 -4.20 -6.15 24.80
C PRO A 74 -5.41 -6.22 25.75
N LEU A 75 -6.32 -7.18 25.57
CA LEU A 75 -7.50 -7.33 26.42
C LEU A 75 -7.16 -8.00 27.75
N ARG A 76 -6.13 -8.85 27.75
CA ARG A 76 -5.69 -9.62 28.93
C ARG A 76 -4.33 -9.20 29.45
N ASP A 77 -3.73 -8.18 28.84
CA ASP A 77 -2.41 -7.64 29.19
C ASP A 77 -1.34 -8.75 29.32
N ARG A 78 -1.22 -9.60 28.30
CA ARG A 78 -0.26 -10.69 28.31
C ARG A 78 0.23 -11.05 26.91
N TRP A 79 1.43 -11.60 26.85
CA TRP A 79 1.94 -12.23 25.64
C TRP A 79 1.34 -13.64 25.45
N ILE A 80 0.96 -13.96 24.22
CA ILE A 80 0.41 -15.25 23.81
C ILE A 80 1.17 -15.76 22.60
N LEU A 81 1.22 -17.09 22.46
CA LEU A 81 1.72 -17.73 21.24
C LEU A 81 0.56 -17.97 20.29
N MET A 82 0.77 -17.67 19.02
CA MET A 82 -0.16 -17.94 17.93
C MET A 82 0.57 -18.69 16.82
N THR A 83 -0.15 -19.49 16.05
CA THR A 83 0.38 -20.10 14.83
C THR A 83 0.15 -19.15 13.66
N LYS A 84 1.22 -18.72 13.01
CA LYS A 84 1.21 -18.01 11.73
C LYS A 84 1.11 -19.03 10.60
N VAL A 85 0.05 -18.92 9.81
CA VAL A 85 -0.16 -19.73 8.61
C VAL A 85 0.18 -18.87 7.39
N GLU A 86 1.33 -19.15 6.77
CA GLU A 86 1.77 -18.45 5.56
C GLU A 86 1.23 -19.13 4.30
N ALA A 87 0.96 -18.32 3.28
CA ALA A 87 0.51 -18.77 1.97
C ALA A 87 1.38 -18.20 0.85
N LEU A 88 1.33 -18.83 -0.32
CA LEU A 88 2.06 -18.44 -1.52
C LEU A 88 1.47 -17.20 -2.21
N ASP A 89 0.21 -16.88 -1.94
CA ASP A 89 -0.47 -15.73 -2.52
C ASP A 89 -1.59 -15.18 -1.61
N PRO A 90 -1.98 -13.89 -1.76
CA PRO A 90 -2.99 -13.28 -0.91
C PRO A 90 -4.39 -13.90 -1.02
N LEU A 91 -4.78 -14.43 -2.20
CA LEU A 91 -6.11 -15.02 -2.41
C LEU A 91 -6.25 -16.36 -1.66
N SER A 92 -5.13 -17.07 -1.48
CA SER A 92 -5.05 -18.27 -0.65
C SER A 92 -5.28 -17.98 0.83
N ILE A 93 -4.89 -16.80 1.34
CA ILE A 93 -5.25 -16.36 2.69
C ILE A 93 -6.73 -16.00 2.77
N GLY A 94 -7.22 -15.17 1.84
CA GLY A 94 -8.59 -14.70 1.87
C GLY A 94 -9.07 -14.06 0.57
N GLY A 95 -10.36 -14.16 0.30
CA GLY A 95 -11.01 -13.58 -0.90
C GLY A 95 -11.53 -14.62 -1.89
N ALA A 96 -11.07 -15.87 -1.78
CA ALA A 96 -11.65 -17.03 -2.44
C ALA A 96 -12.55 -17.83 -1.49
N LYS A 97 -13.53 -18.55 -2.03
CA LYS A 97 -14.47 -19.38 -1.24
C LYS A 97 -13.76 -20.54 -0.51
N ASP A 98 -12.67 -21.03 -1.08
CA ASP A 98 -11.84 -22.13 -0.60
C ASP A 98 -10.60 -21.68 0.20
N SER A 99 -10.46 -20.36 0.45
CA SER A 99 -9.28 -19.79 1.12
C SER A 99 -9.10 -20.29 2.56
N ILE A 100 -7.86 -20.25 3.05
CA ILE A 100 -7.45 -20.74 4.38
C ILE A 100 -8.28 -20.06 5.49
N ARG A 101 -8.59 -18.77 5.34
CA ARG A 101 -9.46 -18.06 6.30
C ARG A 101 -10.85 -18.68 6.43
N GLU A 102 -11.46 -19.10 5.33
CA GLU A 102 -12.80 -19.70 5.37
C GLU A 102 -12.78 -21.09 6.00
N GLN A 103 -11.66 -21.82 5.87
CA GLN A 103 -11.44 -23.10 6.56
C GLN A 103 -11.25 -22.91 8.08
N LEU A 104 -10.57 -21.83 8.49
CA LEU A 104 -10.32 -21.48 9.90
C LEU A 104 -11.35 -20.49 10.46
N LYS A 105 -12.61 -20.59 10.01
CA LYS A 105 -13.67 -19.67 10.44
C LYS A 105 -13.86 -19.73 11.96
N GLY A 106 -13.72 -18.59 12.63
CA GLY A 106 -13.76 -18.48 14.09
C GLY A 106 -12.40 -18.59 14.77
N HIS A 107 -11.38 -19.04 14.05
CA HIS A 107 -9.99 -19.22 14.51
C HIS A 107 -8.97 -18.48 13.60
N ALA A 108 -9.39 -17.42 12.92
CA ALA A 108 -8.55 -16.65 12.00
C ALA A 108 -8.44 -15.18 12.44
N TRP A 109 -7.23 -14.75 12.75
CA TRP A 109 -6.85 -13.38 13.12
C TRP A 109 -5.98 -12.76 12.04
N GLU A 110 -6.01 -11.42 11.94
CA GLU A 110 -5.32 -10.63 10.91
C GLU A 110 -5.68 -11.04 9.44
N ALA A 111 -6.64 -11.95 9.24
CA ALA A 111 -7.00 -12.55 7.95
C ALA A 111 -7.85 -11.65 7.02
N LYS A 112 -8.12 -10.40 7.43
CA LYS A 112 -8.85 -9.39 6.64
C LYS A 112 -7.97 -8.20 6.24
N ILE A 113 -6.68 -8.26 6.54
CA ILE A 113 -5.71 -7.24 6.16
C ILE A 113 -5.26 -7.55 4.73
N LYS A 114 -5.26 -6.54 3.84
CA LYS A 114 -4.72 -6.71 2.48
C LYS A 114 -3.22 -6.95 2.56
N TYR A 115 -2.68 -7.86 1.75
CA TYR A 115 -1.25 -8.22 1.82
C TYR A 115 -0.29 -7.03 1.80
N HIS A 116 -0.50 -6.04 0.93
CA HIS A 116 0.38 -4.87 0.89
C HIS A 116 0.36 -4.06 2.19
N HIS A 117 -0.74 -4.05 2.95
CA HIS A 117 -0.75 -3.47 4.29
C HIS A 117 0.03 -4.34 5.29
N CYS A 118 -0.14 -5.67 5.27
CA CYS A 118 0.67 -6.57 6.11
C CYS A 118 2.16 -6.35 5.88
N TYR A 119 2.58 -6.30 4.61
CA TYR A 119 3.97 -6.03 4.24
C TYR A 119 4.45 -4.66 4.74
N ILE A 120 3.64 -3.60 4.59
CA ILE A 120 3.96 -2.26 5.10
C ILE A 120 4.16 -2.28 6.62
N PHE A 121 3.27 -2.96 7.37
CA PHE A 121 3.34 -3.04 8.83
C PHE A 121 4.59 -3.81 9.27
N ASP A 122 4.81 -5.01 8.73
CA ASP A 122 5.91 -5.88 9.14
C ASP A 122 7.28 -5.33 8.73
N SER A 123 7.34 -4.58 7.62
CA SER A 123 8.56 -3.94 7.13
C SER A 123 8.77 -2.53 7.69
N ASN A 124 7.88 -2.05 8.58
CA ASN A 124 7.91 -0.69 9.15
C ASN A 124 8.05 0.41 8.08
N LEU A 125 7.34 0.25 6.96
CA LEU A 125 7.33 1.22 5.88
C LEU A 125 6.29 2.30 6.17
N ILE A 126 6.61 3.54 5.79
CA ILE A 126 5.73 4.69 5.97
C ILE A 126 5.54 5.34 4.59
N PRO A 127 4.42 5.09 3.91
CA PRO A 127 4.09 5.80 2.68
C PRO A 127 4.08 7.31 2.89
N GLY A 128 4.57 8.07 1.92
CA GLY A 128 4.78 9.51 1.96
C GLY A 128 6.16 9.93 2.47
N MET A 129 6.90 9.05 3.13
CA MET A 129 8.22 9.40 3.68
C MET A 129 9.35 9.22 2.67
N PRO A 130 10.46 9.97 2.83
CA PRO A 130 11.67 9.82 2.02
C PRO A 130 12.50 8.61 2.46
N TYR A 131 13.15 7.99 1.49
CA TYR A 131 13.97 6.80 1.62
C TYR A 131 15.24 6.93 0.76
N THR A 132 16.29 6.26 1.21
CA THR A 132 17.41 5.83 0.37
C THR A 132 17.30 4.34 0.10
N LEU A 133 17.96 3.86 -0.96
CA LEU A 133 18.12 2.44 -1.22
C LEU A 133 19.56 2.04 -0.87
N GLU A 134 19.72 1.30 0.22
CA GLU A 134 20.99 0.69 0.61
C GLU A 134 20.97 -0.78 0.20
N ASN A 135 21.78 -1.17 -0.79
CA ASN A 135 21.79 -2.52 -1.36
C ASN A 135 20.40 -3.02 -1.81
N GLY A 136 19.60 -2.13 -2.41
CA GLY A 136 18.23 -2.44 -2.85
C GLY A 136 17.19 -2.50 -1.73
N LYS A 137 17.58 -2.32 -0.47
CA LYS A 137 16.65 -2.25 0.67
C LYS A 137 16.31 -0.79 0.99
N PRO A 138 15.02 -0.46 1.18
CA PRO A 138 14.61 0.88 1.54
C PRO A 138 15.00 1.20 2.98
N LYS A 139 15.62 2.36 3.19
CA LYS A 139 15.91 2.91 4.52
C LYS A 139 15.32 4.30 4.64
N ILE A 140 14.47 4.48 5.65
CA ILE A 140 13.79 5.75 5.87
C ILE A 140 14.80 6.85 6.22
N VAL A 141 14.61 8.02 5.65
CA VAL A 141 15.40 9.22 5.96
C VAL A 141 14.55 10.10 6.87
N LEU A 142 14.88 10.13 8.15
CA LEU A 142 14.16 10.96 9.12
C LEU A 142 14.80 12.34 9.20
N SER A 143 13.99 13.38 9.06
CA SER A 143 14.43 14.75 9.29
C SER A 143 14.51 15.02 10.81
N PRO A 144 15.51 15.75 11.29
CA PRO A 144 15.56 16.13 12.70
C PRO A 144 14.36 17.01 13.05
N VAL A 145 13.83 16.84 14.25
CA VAL A 145 12.80 17.72 14.80
C VAL A 145 13.44 19.09 15.07
N PRO A 146 12.81 20.22 14.69
CA PRO A 146 13.33 21.53 15.03
C PRO A 146 13.41 21.69 16.55
N GLY A 147 14.53 22.22 17.07
CA GLY A 147 14.79 22.22 18.51
C GLY A 147 13.73 22.93 19.37
N HIS A 148 13.04 23.93 18.83
CA HIS A 148 11.93 24.58 19.53
C HIS A 148 10.70 23.66 19.68
N ILE A 149 10.38 22.84 18.67
CA ILE A 149 9.31 21.85 18.74
C ILE A 149 9.67 20.74 19.73
N GLU A 150 10.91 20.24 19.65
CA GLU A 150 11.39 19.22 20.60
C GLU A 150 11.28 19.70 22.05
N LYS A 151 11.67 20.96 22.31
CA LYS A 151 11.55 21.57 23.64
C LYS A 151 10.10 21.59 24.13
N ILE A 152 9.15 22.03 23.29
CA ILE A 152 7.72 22.06 23.62
C ILE A 152 7.22 20.66 23.99
N ILE A 153 7.56 19.64 23.18
CA ILE A 153 7.14 18.26 23.43
C ILE A 153 7.67 17.76 24.77
N ARG A 154 8.95 17.99 25.08
CA ARG A 154 9.58 17.59 26.37
C ARG A 154 9.02 18.34 27.58
N GLU A 155 8.54 19.56 27.39
CA GLU A 155 7.88 20.32 28.45
C GLU A 155 6.48 19.76 28.75
N MET A 156 5.73 19.35 27.71
CA MET A 156 4.37 18.82 27.82
C MET A 156 4.28 17.35 28.24
N VAL A 157 5.19 16.50 27.76
CA VAL A 157 5.11 15.04 27.94
C VAL A 157 6.17 14.59 28.94
N LYS A 158 5.73 14.04 30.08
CA LYS A 158 6.61 13.57 31.16
C LYS A 158 6.87 12.07 31.12
N ASP A 159 5.91 11.30 30.62
CA ASP A 159 6.11 9.86 30.40
C ASP A 159 7.15 9.63 29.28
N LYS A 160 8.07 8.71 29.50
CA LYS A 160 9.18 8.48 28.56
C LYS A 160 8.74 7.78 27.27
N THR A 161 7.75 6.88 27.37
CA THR A 161 7.23 6.12 26.25
C THR A 161 6.41 7.03 25.35
N GLU A 162 5.50 7.80 25.93
CA GLU A 162 4.75 8.83 25.21
C GLU A 162 5.69 9.87 24.59
N LEU A 163 6.73 10.31 25.31
CA LEU A 163 7.69 11.27 24.78
C LEU A 163 8.40 10.74 23.52
N ALA A 164 8.80 9.47 23.51
CA ALA A 164 9.42 8.85 22.35
C ALA A 164 8.46 8.78 21.15
N GLU A 165 7.19 8.42 21.38
CA GLU A 165 6.16 8.39 20.35
C GLU A 165 5.92 9.79 19.76
N TYR A 166 5.73 10.80 20.60
CA TYR A 166 5.46 12.17 20.15
C TYR A 166 6.63 12.75 19.35
N LEU A 167 7.88 12.48 19.77
CA LEU A 167 9.06 12.86 19.00
C LEU A 167 9.12 12.14 17.65
N SER A 168 8.74 10.86 17.57
CA SER A 168 8.66 10.12 16.31
C SER A 168 7.62 10.72 15.36
N TRP A 169 6.46 11.12 15.87
CA TRP A 169 5.42 11.78 15.07
C TRP A 169 5.88 13.15 14.59
N ALA A 170 6.56 13.92 15.45
CA ALA A 170 7.12 15.21 15.06
C ALA A 170 8.14 15.09 13.92
N GLN A 171 8.94 14.02 13.87
CA GLN A 171 9.84 13.76 12.74
C GLN A 171 9.07 13.52 11.43
N ILE A 172 8.00 12.72 11.49
CA ILE A 172 7.14 12.45 10.33
C ILE A 172 6.47 13.75 9.85
N LEU A 173 5.88 14.51 10.76
CA LEU A 173 5.17 15.75 10.44
C LEU A 173 6.08 16.87 9.93
N ASN A 174 7.36 16.87 10.31
CA ASN A 174 8.35 17.83 9.85
C ASN A 174 9.03 17.42 8.53
N THR A 175 8.68 16.26 7.98
CA THR A 175 9.30 15.75 6.76
C THR A 175 8.84 16.58 5.54
N PRO A 176 9.77 16.94 4.62
CA PRO A 176 9.40 17.69 3.42
C PRO A 176 8.46 16.90 2.52
N ILE A 177 7.54 17.60 1.88
CA ILE A 177 6.62 17.02 0.90
C ILE A 177 7.29 17.11 -0.49
N PRO A 178 7.34 16.02 -1.28
CA PRO A 178 7.93 16.04 -2.61
C PRO A 178 7.16 16.95 -3.57
N ARG A 179 7.87 17.50 -4.56
CA ARG A 179 7.26 18.27 -5.65
C ARG A 179 6.75 17.32 -6.72
N LEU A 180 5.58 16.74 -6.47
CA LEU A 180 4.95 15.79 -7.38
C LEU A 180 4.58 16.46 -8.72
N LYS A 181 5.33 16.09 -9.78
CA LYS A 181 4.96 16.32 -11.18
C LYS A 181 3.67 15.55 -11.48
N ARG A 182 2.61 16.28 -11.83
CA ARG A 182 1.26 15.74 -12.01
C ARG A 182 0.52 16.45 -13.12
N ILE A 183 -0.47 15.77 -13.69
CA ILE A 183 -1.38 16.30 -14.71
C ILE A 183 -2.81 15.93 -14.34
N ALA A 184 -3.70 16.92 -14.32
CA ALA A 184 -5.13 16.70 -14.27
C ALA A 184 -5.62 16.50 -15.71
N ILE A 185 -6.47 15.50 -15.92
CA ILE A 185 -7.04 15.16 -17.23
C ILE A 185 -8.54 15.01 -17.07
N ASP A 186 -9.28 15.57 -18.01
CA ASP A 186 -10.73 15.45 -18.14
C ASP A 186 -11.08 15.10 -19.60
N ILE A 187 -12.08 14.24 -19.80
CA ILE A 187 -12.44 13.75 -21.15
C ILE A 187 -13.91 13.97 -21.43
N GLU A 188 -14.22 14.26 -22.69
CA GLU A 188 -15.58 14.28 -23.20
C GLU A 188 -15.75 13.16 -24.21
N VAL A 189 -16.86 12.43 -24.11
CA VAL A 189 -17.19 11.31 -24.98
C VAL A 189 -18.47 11.63 -25.72
N GLU A 190 -18.48 11.33 -27.02
CA GLU A 190 -19.69 11.48 -27.81
C GLU A 190 -20.82 10.65 -27.19
N SER A 191 -21.94 11.29 -26.88
CA SER A 191 -23.09 10.61 -26.33
C SER A 191 -24.38 11.29 -26.75
N PRO A 192 -25.47 10.53 -26.98
CA PRO A 192 -26.80 11.11 -27.10
C PRO A 192 -27.16 11.84 -25.81
N GLN A 193 -28.00 12.87 -25.92
CA GLN A 193 -28.44 13.65 -24.76
C GLN A 193 -29.08 12.75 -23.70
N GLY A 194 -28.66 12.90 -22.45
CA GLY A 194 -29.18 12.15 -21.31
C GLY A 194 -28.67 10.71 -21.19
N ILE A 195 -27.73 10.28 -22.04
CA ILE A 195 -27.12 8.94 -21.96
C ILE A 195 -25.67 9.08 -21.53
N ILE A 196 -25.33 8.52 -20.36
CA ILE A 196 -23.93 8.40 -19.94
C ILE A 196 -23.33 7.19 -20.67
N PRO A 197 -22.24 7.36 -21.44
CA PRO A 197 -21.60 6.26 -22.15
C PRO A 197 -20.98 5.26 -21.17
N LYS A 198 -21.01 3.98 -21.54
CA LYS A 198 -20.42 2.91 -20.73
C LYS A 198 -18.91 2.78 -21.03
N PRO A 199 -18.02 3.05 -20.06
CA PRO A 199 -16.58 2.99 -20.30
C PRO A 199 -16.08 1.56 -20.58
N GLU A 200 -16.80 0.52 -20.14
CA GLU A 200 -16.41 -0.88 -20.37
C GLU A 200 -16.48 -1.28 -21.84
N ASN A 201 -17.44 -0.72 -22.59
CA ASN A 201 -17.63 -1.03 -24.00
C ASN A 201 -16.90 -0.04 -24.92
N ALA A 202 -16.72 1.21 -24.45
CA ALA A 202 -16.06 2.29 -25.19
C ALA A 202 -16.61 2.48 -26.64
N GLU A 203 -17.92 2.33 -26.84
CA GLU A 203 -18.59 2.31 -28.16
C GLU A 203 -18.56 3.66 -28.89
N LYS A 204 -18.28 4.74 -28.18
CA LYS A 204 -18.30 6.10 -28.69
C LYS A 204 -16.93 6.75 -28.57
N PRO A 205 -16.52 7.58 -29.54
CA PRO A 205 -15.20 8.20 -29.51
C PRO A 205 -15.11 9.24 -28.40
N VAL A 206 -13.91 9.34 -27.80
CA VAL A 206 -13.50 10.52 -27.01
C VAL A 206 -13.36 11.69 -27.98
N ILE A 207 -14.08 12.78 -27.71
CA ILE A 207 -14.16 13.96 -28.59
C ILE A 207 -13.28 15.11 -28.12
N ALA A 208 -13.02 15.18 -26.83
CA ALA A 208 -12.11 16.15 -26.24
C ALA A 208 -11.34 15.51 -25.08
N VAL A 209 -10.09 15.93 -24.92
CA VAL A 209 -9.28 15.66 -23.72
C VAL A 209 -8.69 16.99 -23.25
N ALA A 210 -9.21 17.50 -22.15
CA ALA A 210 -8.65 18.67 -21.49
C ALA A 210 -7.56 18.24 -20.51
N TYR A 211 -6.50 19.03 -20.40
CA TYR A 211 -5.45 18.77 -19.42
C TYR A 211 -4.86 20.04 -18.82
N TYR A 212 -4.40 19.92 -17.58
CA TYR A 212 -3.66 20.96 -16.86
C TYR A 212 -2.56 20.32 -16.00
N ALA A 213 -1.31 20.61 -16.33
CA ALA A 213 -0.13 20.05 -15.70
C ALA A 213 0.48 20.99 -14.65
N SER A 214 1.16 20.42 -13.66
CA SER A 214 1.82 21.16 -12.58
C SER A 214 2.99 22.03 -13.04
N ASP A 215 3.49 21.83 -14.26
CA ASP A 215 4.52 22.67 -14.90
C ASP A 215 3.91 23.81 -15.75
N GLY A 216 2.59 24.02 -15.65
CA GLY A 216 1.86 25.09 -16.33
C GLY A 216 1.40 24.74 -17.75
N GLN A 217 1.77 23.59 -18.30
CA GLN A 217 1.25 23.13 -19.58
C GLN A 217 -0.25 22.86 -19.48
N LYS A 218 -1.02 23.38 -20.43
CA LYS A 218 -2.48 23.22 -20.48
C LYS A 218 -2.96 23.22 -21.91
N GLY A 219 -4.06 22.53 -22.17
CA GLY A 219 -4.63 22.47 -23.50
C GLY A 219 -5.87 21.60 -23.57
N VAL A 220 -6.49 21.61 -24.75
CA VAL A 220 -7.59 20.71 -25.10
C VAL A 220 -7.22 20.04 -26.42
N LEU A 221 -7.16 18.71 -26.41
CA LEU A 221 -7.00 17.91 -27.60
C LEU A 221 -8.39 17.58 -28.13
N LEU A 222 -8.73 18.07 -29.32
CA LEU A 222 -10.03 17.84 -29.94
C LEU A 222 -9.93 16.78 -31.03
N LEU A 223 -10.90 15.88 -31.08
CA LEU A 223 -11.05 14.93 -32.18
C LEU A 223 -11.50 15.68 -33.43
N LYS A 224 -10.67 15.68 -34.47
CA LYS A 224 -11.02 16.30 -35.76
C LYS A 224 -12.22 15.56 -36.39
N ARG A 225 -13.31 16.29 -36.58
CA ARG A 225 -14.51 15.86 -37.32
C ARG A 225 -14.65 16.77 -38.54
N TRP A 226 -14.99 16.23 -39.71
CA TRP A 226 -14.93 16.96 -40.98
C TRP A 226 -15.92 18.16 -41.06
N GLN A 227 -15.41 19.38 -40.92
CA GLN A 227 -15.40 20.52 -41.86
C GLN A 227 -14.98 21.79 -41.08
N GLU A 228 -13.99 22.52 -41.61
CA GLU A 228 -13.45 23.84 -41.20
C GLU A 228 -13.60 24.26 -39.72
N VAL A 229 -12.50 24.14 -38.96
CA VAL A 229 -12.32 24.95 -37.74
C VAL A 229 -11.99 26.36 -38.21
N PRO A 230 -12.83 27.39 -37.96
CA PRO A 230 -12.45 28.76 -38.27
C PRO A 230 -11.21 29.13 -37.45
N GLU A 231 -10.21 29.74 -38.08
CA GLU A 231 -9.10 30.34 -37.34
C GLU A 231 -9.65 31.39 -36.38
N ILE A 232 -9.37 31.22 -35.09
CA ILE A 232 -9.70 32.22 -34.07
C ILE A 232 -8.55 33.23 -34.08
N ASN A 233 -8.80 34.40 -34.67
CA ASN A 233 -7.94 35.58 -34.57
C ASN A 233 -7.85 36.08 -33.12
#